data_AF-A0A8C6JDK5-F1
#
_entry.id   AF-A0A8C6JDK5-F1
#
_cell.length_a   1.000
_cell.length_b   1.000
_cell.length_c   1.000
_cell.angle_alpha   90.00
_cell.angle_beta   90.00
_cell.angle_gamma   90.00
#
_symmetry.space_group_name_H-M   'P 1'
#
loop_
_entity.id
_entity.type
_entity.pdbx_description
1 polymer ?
#
loop_
_entity_poly.entity_id
_entity_poly.type
_entity_poly.pdbx_seq_one_letter_code
_entity_poly.pdbx_strand_id
1 'polypeptide(L)'
;MASAGLTFVRRLCWRPLCEIRRAEAVCIPTVHLHMTAATMQVSQKDFEKAQEQLKLLKKDPGNETKLKLYALFKQATEGPCNAPKPGMLDFVKKAKWDAWNSLGNLSQDDARQKYADLVASLVSAEPAVQKEEVSPEEGRHDGYETIIVTTKNKITKIMFNRPDRKNAINHKMYREIIKALQEAAKDDSTIAVITGNGDYYSSGNDLNNFANVQPGEMKKMADDGAALLKEFVGEFIDFPKPLIAVVNGPAIGITVTVLGLCDLIYASDRATFHSPFSQLGQSPEGCSSYLFPKIMGFAKANEFLLFNKKLTAAEACAQGLVTEVFPDRTFQKEVWARLEAYANLPKNSLAVSKQLLRSIEKEKLHTVNNKECEVLKERWLSDECINAIVSFFQKKAKL
;
A
#
# COMPACT_ATOMS: atom_id res chain seq x y z
N MET A 1 47.72 -34.23 -35.38
CA MET A 1 47.76 -35.09 -36.59
C MET A 1 46.47 -35.89 -36.65
N ALA A 2 45.93 -36.10 -37.85
CA ALA A 2 44.64 -36.73 -38.20
C ALA A 2 43.39 -35.86 -37.87
N SER A 3 42.34 -35.77 -38.68
CA SER A 3 42.00 -36.31 -40.02
C SER A 3 40.64 -35.71 -40.42
N ALA A 4 40.43 -35.53 -41.74
CA ALA A 4 39.20 -35.58 -42.57
C ALA A 4 37.80 -35.40 -41.92
N GLY A 5 36.79 -34.81 -42.56
CA GLY A 5 36.56 -34.49 -43.96
C GLY A 5 35.07 -34.59 -44.29
N LEU A 6 34.71 -33.96 -45.40
CA LEU A 6 33.52 -34.15 -46.26
C LEU A 6 32.11 -33.84 -45.73
N THR A 7 31.57 -32.77 -46.32
CA THR A 7 30.16 -32.38 -46.41
C THR A 7 29.53 -32.98 -47.68
N PHE A 8 28.36 -33.62 -47.57
CA PHE A 8 27.49 -33.87 -48.74
C PHE A 8 25.99 -33.94 -48.34
N VAL A 9 25.13 -33.41 -49.24
CA VAL A 9 23.66 -33.56 -49.42
C VAL A 9 22.71 -32.95 -48.35
N ARG A 10 21.57 -32.30 -48.68
CA ARG A 10 20.60 -32.58 -49.76
C ARG A 10 19.66 -31.37 -50.04
N ARG A 11 19.15 -31.33 -51.27
CA ARG A 11 18.29 -30.31 -51.95
C ARG A 11 16.80 -30.31 -51.54
N LEU A 12 16.11 -29.26 -52.04
CA LEU A 12 14.68 -29.09 -52.44
C LEU A 12 13.75 -28.48 -51.37
N CYS A 13 13.29 -27.22 -51.52
CA CYS A 13 12.34 -26.62 -52.50
C CYS A 13 10.90 -26.65 -51.99
N TRP A 14 10.33 -25.51 -51.59
CA TRP A 14 8.90 -25.20 -51.70
C TRP A 14 8.72 -23.76 -52.21
N ARG A 15 7.91 -23.60 -53.25
CA ARG A 15 7.59 -22.36 -53.98
C ARG A 15 6.55 -21.50 -53.23
N PRO A 16 6.47 -20.18 -53.46
CA PRO A 16 5.28 -19.40 -53.17
C PRO A 16 4.34 -19.37 -54.39
N LEU A 17 3.05 -19.57 -54.16
CA LEU A 17 1.97 -19.43 -55.15
C LEU A 17 1.53 -17.96 -55.24
N CYS A 18 1.60 -17.42 -56.45
CA CYS A 18 1.01 -16.17 -56.87
C CYS A 18 -0.12 -16.54 -57.83
N GLU A 19 -1.38 -16.24 -57.52
CA GLU A 19 -2.46 -16.23 -58.50
C GLU A 19 -3.17 -14.89 -58.47
N ILE A 20 -3.02 -14.17 -59.57
CA ILE A 20 -3.74 -12.96 -59.95
C ILE A 20 -4.89 -13.40 -60.86
N ARG A 21 -6.13 -13.07 -60.51
CA ARG A 21 -7.24 -13.02 -61.49
C ARG A 21 -7.94 -11.67 -61.42
N ARG A 22 -7.93 -10.99 -62.56
CA ARG A 22 -8.71 -9.78 -62.89
C ARG A 22 -10.20 -10.13 -62.94
N ALA A 23 -11.04 -9.23 -62.44
CA ALA A 23 -12.44 -9.12 -62.82
C ALA A 23 -12.84 -7.63 -62.85
N GLU A 24 -13.77 -7.34 -63.75
CA GLU A 24 -14.01 -6.06 -64.43
C GLU A 24 -14.71 -5.00 -63.57
N ALA A 25 -14.52 -3.73 -63.95
CA ALA A 25 -15.11 -2.58 -63.32
C ALA A 25 -16.60 -2.42 -63.71
N VAL A 26 -17.48 -2.44 -62.72
CA VAL A 26 -18.87 -2.00 -62.84
C VAL A 26 -19.03 -0.72 -62.04
N CYS A 27 -19.44 0.35 -62.71
CA CYS A 27 -19.67 1.68 -62.16
C CYS A 27 -21.05 1.72 -61.49
N ILE A 28 -21.13 1.94 -60.18
CA ILE A 28 -22.37 2.15 -59.42
C ILE A 28 -22.31 3.55 -58.79
N PRO A 29 -23.34 4.40 -58.90
CA PRO A 29 -23.28 5.80 -58.52
C PRO A 29 -23.12 5.98 -57.01
N THR A 30 -22.21 6.87 -56.63
CA THR A 30 -21.93 7.25 -55.25
C THR A 30 -23.05 8.16 -54.72
N VAL A 31 -23.90 7.65 -53.84
CA VAL A 31 -24.78 8.49 -53.02
C VAL A 31 -23.93 9.12 -51.93
N HIS A 32 -23.67 10.43 -52.03
CA HIS A 32 -23.09 11.21 -50.94
C HIS A 32 -24.14 11.35 -49.81
N LEU A 33 -24.03 10.51 -48.79
CA LEU A 33 -24.66 10.76 -47.49
C LEU A 33 -23.80 11.77 -46.74
N HIS A 34 -24.23 13.03 -46.77
CA HIS A 34 -23.77 14.05 -45.82
C HIS A 34 -24.21 13.61 -44.42
N MET A 35 -23.30 13.01 -43.64
CA MET A 35 -23.47 12.94 -42.19
C MET A 35 -23.01 14.28 -41.61
N THR A 36 -23.94 15.21 -41.47
CA THR A 36 -23.76 16.33 -40.54
C THR A 36 -23.63 15.73 -39.14
N ALA A 37 -22.48 15.95 -38.50
CA ALA A 37 -22.30 15.68 -37.08
C ALA A 37 -23.27 16.56 -36.30
N ALA A 38 -24.43 16.00 -35.96
CA ALA A 38 -25.31 16.59 -34.97
C ALA A 38 -24.56 16.54 -33.64
N THR A 39 -24.29 17.70 -33.04
CA THR A 39 -23.88 17.83 -31.64
C THR A 39 -24.97 17.16 -30.80
N MET A 40 -24.73 15.92 -30.37
CA MET A 40 -25.63 15.24 -29.44
C MET A 40 -25.53 15.96 -28.10
N GLN A 41 -26.50 16.82 -27.80
CA GLN A 41 -26.66 17.36 -26.46
C GLN A 41 -27.01 16.19 -25.52
N VAL A 42 -26.15 15.92 -24.53
CA VAL A 42 -26.44 14.98 -23.44
C VAL A 42 -27.78 15.35 -22.80
N SER A 43 -28.72 14.41 -22.83
CA SER A 43 -30.04 14.63 -22.25
C SER A 43 -29.96 14.61 -20.71
N GLN A 44 -30.92 15.23 -20.02
CA GLN A 44 -31.02 15.16 -18.55
C GLN A 44 -30.96 13.72 -18.02
N LYS A 45 -31.49 12.77 -18.80
CA LYS A 45 -31.47 11.32 -18.50
C LYS A 45 -30.06 10.71 -18.56
N ASP A 46 -29.21 11.20 -19.44
CA ASP A 46 -27.82 10.72 -19.57
C ASP A 46 -26.95 11.25 -18.42
N PHE A 47 -27.23 12.47 -17.94
CA PHE A 47 -26.62 13.01 -16.72
C PHE A 47 -26.99 12.18 -15.48
N GLU A 48 -28.28 11.84 -15.31
CA GLU A 48 -28.74 10.97 -14.21
C GLU A 48 -28.09 9.58 -14.28
N LYS A 49 -27.99 9.00 -15.48
CA LYS A 49 -27.29 7.73 -15.69
C LYS A 49 -25.82 7.81 -15.32
N ALA A 50 -25.14 8.90 -15.63
CA ALA A 50 -23.75 9.13 -15.21
C ALA A 50 -23.62 9.23 -13.68
N GLN A 51 -24.58 9.83 -12.99
CA GLN A 51 -24.59 9.86 -11.52
C GLN A 51 -24.70 8.45 -10.92
N GLU A 52 -25.54 7.58 -11.49
CA GLU A 52 -25.66 6.18 -11.04
C GLU A 52 -24.37 5.38 -11.34
N GLN A 53 -23.77 5.59 -12.51
CA GLN A 53 -22.49 4.95 -12.85
C GLN A 53 -21.35 5.38 -11.93
N LEU A 54 -21.31 6.65 -11.52
CA LEU A 54 -20.32 7.17 -10.58
C LEU A 54 -20.42 6.48 -9.21
N LYS A 55 -21.63 6.15 -8.74
CA LYS A 55 -21.84 5.42 -7.47
C LYS A 55 -21.31 3.98 -7.52
N LEU A 56 -21.20 3.40 -8.71
CA LEU A 56 -20.74 2.02 -8.93
C LEU A 56 -19.21 1.91 -9.09
N LEU A 57 -18.48 3.03 -9.13
CA LEU A 57 -17.03 3.01 -9.22
C LEU A 57 -16.42 2.29 -8.02
N LYS A 58 -15.56 1.30 -8.30
CA LYS A 58 -14.91 0.50 -7.25
C LYS A 58 -13.65 1.17 -6.70
N LYS A 59 -13.04 2.08 -7.47
CA LYS A 59 -11.82 2.81 -7.10
C LYS A 59 -12.11 4.28 -6.87
N ASP A 60 -11.43 4.86 -5.87
CA ASP A 60 -11.48 6.30 -5.61
C ASP A 60 -10.79 7.07 -6.76
N PRO A 61 -11.49 7.96 -7.48
CA PRO A 61 -10.92 8.69 -8.61
C PRO A 61 -9.93 9.80 -8.22
N GLY A 62 -9.65 9.98 -6.93
CA GLY A 62 -8.71 10.96 -6.40
C GLY A 62 -9.34 12.33 -6.14
N ASN A 63 -8.67 13.14 -5.30
CA ASN A 63 -9.21 14.40 -4.79
C ASN A 63 -9.43 15.45 -5.90
N GLU A 64 -8.52 15.54 -6.88
CA GLU A 64 -8.65 16.49 -7.99
C GLU A 64 -9.85 16.17 -8.87
N THR A 65 -10.04 14.89 -9.21
CA THR A 65 -11.19 14.42 -9.99
C THR A 65 -12.50 14.60 -9.23
N LYS A 66 -12.51 14.34 -7.92
CA LYS A 66 -13.68 14.60 -7.06
C LYS A 66 -14.07 16.07 -7.03
N LEU A 67 -13.10 16.99 -7.00
CA LEU A 67 -13.36 18.42 -7.07
C LEU A 67 -13.91 18.83 -8.44
N LYS A 68 -13.38 18.27 -9.54
CA LYS A 68 -13.89 18.47 -10.90
C LYS A 68 -15.32 17.95 -11.06
N LEU A 69 -15.61 16.73 -10.60
CA LEU A 69 -16.95 16.14 -10.59
C LEU A 69 -17.93 16.98 -9.76
N TYR A 70 -17.50 17.44 -8.58
CA TYR A 70 -18.31 18.31 -7.73
C TYR A 70 -18.62 19.64 -8.42
N ALA A 71 -17.63 20.31 -8.99
CA ALA A 71 -17.79 21.58 -9.67
C ALA A 71 -18.74 21.46 -10.88
N LEU A 72 -18.54 20.45 -11.72
CA LEU A 72 -19.39 20.18 -12.88
C LEU A 72 -20.83 19.83 -12.47
N PHE A 73 -20.99 19.03 -11.41
CA PHE A 73 -22.31 18.72 -10.86
C PHE A 73 -23.04 19.98 -10.40
N LYS A 74 -22.39 20.83 -9.60
CA LYS A 74 -22.97 22.09 -9.10
C LYS A 74 -23.29 23.05 -10.24
N GLN A 75 -22.43 23.16 -11.25
CA GLN A 75 -22.69 23.97 -12.44
C GLN A 75 -23.89 23.44 -13.24
N ALA A 76 -24.01 22.11 -13.40
CA ALA A 76 -25.10 21.46 -14.13
C ALA A 76 -26.48 21.60 -13.44
N THR A 77 -26.52 21.65 -12.11
CA THR A 77 -27.77 21.73 -11.33
C THR A 77 -28.14 23.17 -10.93
N GLU A 78 -27.15 24.00 -10.60
CA GLU A 78 -27.36 25.32 -9.99
C GLU A 78 -26.84 26.49 -10.85
N GLY A 79 -26.04 26.20 -11.89
CA GLY A 79 -25.48 27.23 -12.76
C GLY A 79 -24.21 27.88 -12.18
N PRO A 80 -23.85 29.10 -12.64
CA PRO A 80 -22.63 29.79 -12.20
C PRO A 80 -22.56 29.99 -10.68
N CYS A 81 -21.35 29.90 -10.12
CA CYS A 81 -21.14 30.02 -8.68
C CYS A 81 -21.58 31.40 -8.15
N ASN A 82 -22.66 31.41 -7.37
CA ASN A 82 -23.20 32.60 -6.70
C ASN A 82 -23.06 32.54 -5.16
N ALA A 83 -22.40 31.50 -4.64
CA ALA A 83 -22.21 31.29 -3.21
C ALA A 83 -21.14 32.24 -2.63
N PRO A 84 -21.30 32.71 -1.37
CA PRO A 84 -20.29 33.54 -0.73
C PRO A 84 -18.97 32.78 -0.55
N LYS A 85 -17.85 33.47 -0.77
CA LYS A 85 -16.52 32.87 -0.65
C LYS A 85 -16.27 32.38 0.80
N PRO A 86 -15.95 31.09 1.01
CA PRO A 86 -15.67 30.54 2.33
C PRO A 86 -14.46 31.20 3.02
N GLY A 87 -14.48 31.21 4.36
CA GLY A 87 -13.40 31.76 5.18
C GLY A 87 -12.06 31.03 5.02
N MET A 88 -10.95 31.73 5.29
CA MET A 88 -9.58 31.27 4.98
C MET A 88 -9.16 29.97 5.71
N LEU A 89 -9.84 29.61 6.80
CA LEU A 89 -9.56 28.43 7.62
C LEU A 89 -10.39 27.18 7.24
N ASP A 90 -11.37 27.30 6.34
CA ASP A 90 -12.19 26.16 5.87
C ASP A 90 -11.68 25.66 4.51
N PHE A 91 -10.58 24.91 4.55
CA PHE A 91 -9.84 24.46 3.36
C PHE A 91 -10.69 23.62 2.39
N VAL A 92 -11.60 22.79 2.91
CA VAL A 92 -12.43 21.90 2.09
C VAL A 92 -13.52 22.68 1.37
N LYS A 93 -14.23 23.58 2.07
CA LYS A 93 -15.24 24.41 1.41
C LYS A 93 -14.58 25.38 0.43
N LYS A 94 -13.41 25.92 0.76
CA LYS A 94 -12.64 26.78 -0.13
C LYS A 94 -12.25 26.05 -1.42
N ALA A 95 -11.69 24.85 -1.35
CA ALA A 95 -11.31 24.09 -2.56
C ALA A 95 -12.51 23.75 -3.46
N LYS A 96 -13.65 23.39 -2.85
CA LYS A 96 -14.91 23.15 -3.57
C LYS A 96 -15.46 24.42 -4.23
N TRP A 97 -15.40 25.54 -3.52
CA TRP A 97 -15.82 26.85 -4.02
C TRP A 97 -14.90 27.31 -5.16
N ASP A 98 -13.58 27.23 -5.00
CA ASP A 98 -12.60 27.61 -6.02
C ASP A 98 -12.78 26.77 -7.29
N ALA A 99 -13.01 25.45 -7.15
CA ALA A 99 -13.28 24.57 -8.28
C ALA A 99 -14.57 24.92 -9.02
N TRP A 100 -15.68 25.18 -8.31
CA TRP A 100 -16.94 25.59 -8.94
C TRP A 100 -16.84 26.98 -9.58
N ASN A 101 -16.26 27.94 -8.88
CA ASN A 101 -16.06 29.31 -9.38
C ASN A 101 -15.14 29.35 -10.63
N SER A 102 -14.17 28.44 -10.73
CA SER A 102 -13.28 28.35 -11.91
C SER A 102 -13.98 27.98 -13.22
N LEU A 103 -15.20 27.41 -13.16
CA LEU A 103 -16.00 27.08 -14.35
C LEU A 103 -16.64 28.31 -14.99
N GLY A 104 -16.71 29.45 -14.27
CA GLY A 104 -17.21 30.72 -14.78
C GLY A 104 -18.63 30.62 -15.37
N ASN A 105 -18.78 31.08 -16.61
CA ASN A 105 -20.07 31.15 -17.32
C ASN A 105 -20.38 29.88 -18.15
N LEU A 106 -19.80 28.73 -17.78
CA LEU A 106 -20.11 27.46 -18.45
C LEU A 106 -21.63 27.19 -18.38
N SER A 107 -22.25 26.90 -19.52
CA SER A 107 -23.69 26.61 -19.57
C SER A 107 -24.01 25.32 -18.78
N GLN A 108 -25.24 25.20 -18.29
CA GLN A 108 -25.65 24.00 -17.55
C GLN A 108 -25.59 22.75 -18.43
N ASP A 109 -25.91 22.88 -19.73
CA ASP A 109 -25.86 21.78 -20.68
C ASP A 109 -24.42 21.33 -20.97
N ASP A 110 -23.49 22.28 -21.14
CA ASP A 110 -22.07 21.94 -21.31
C ASP A 110 -21.48 21.32 -20.04
N ALA A 111 -21.96 21.74 -18.86
CA ALA A 111 -21.56 21.15 -17.59
C ALA A 111 -22.06 19.70 -17.46
N ARG A 112 -23.31 19.42 -17.89
CA ARG A 112 -23.86 18.05 -17.94
C ARG A 112 -23.07 17.16 -18.89
N GLN A 113 -22.74 17.68 -20.08
CA GLN A 113 -21.93 16.98 -21.07
C GLN A 113 -20.54 16.64 -20.50
N LYS A 114 -19.82 17.63 -20.00
CA LYS A 114 -18.48 17.43 -19.40
C LYS A 114 -18.50 16.49 -18.20
N TYR A 115 -19.58 16.51 -17.41
CA TYR A 115 -19.77 15.58 -16.30
C TYR A 115 -19.94 14.14 -16.81
N ALA A 116 -20.82 13.93 -17.79
CA ALA A 116 -21.04 12.62 -18.39
C ALA A 116 -19.78 12.07 -19.04
N ASP A 117 -19.02 12.89 -19.78
CA ASP A 117 -17.76 12.50 -20.42
C ASP A 117 -16.70 12.12 -19.37
N LEU A 118 -16.60 12.90 -18.28
CA LEU A 118 -15.66 12.61 -17.20
C LEU A 118 -16.01 11.28 -16.51
N VAL A 119 -17.29 11.02 -16.20
CA VAL A 119 -17.72 9.74 -15.63
C VAL A 119 -17.46 8.60 -16.61
N ALA A 120 -17.79 8.75 -17.89
CA ALA A 120 -17.53 7.73 -18.91
C ALA A 120 -16.04 7.40 -19.03
N SER A 121 -15.16 8.41 -18.94
CA SER A 121 -13.71 8.21 -18.93
C SER A 121 -13.22 7.43 -17.71
N LEU A 122 -13.81 7.66 -16.54
CA LEU A 122 -13.47 6.95 -15.30
C LEU A 122 -13.92 5.50 -15.33
N VAL A 123 -15.12 5.25 -15.86
CA VAL A 123 -15.65 3.88 -16.06
C VAL A 123 -14.84 3.13 -17.11
N SER A 124 -14.41 3.79 -18.19
CA SER A 124 -13.61 3.18 -19.25
C SER A 124 -12.13 2.97 -18.87
N ALA A 125 -11.63 3.75 -17.90
CA ALA A 125 -10.30 3.59 -17.34
C ALA A 125 -10.21 2.48 -16.27
N GLU A 126 -11.34 1.89 -15.86
CA GLU A 126 -11.31 0.61 -15.15
C GLU A 126 -10.83 -0.49 -16.12
N PRO A 127 -9.74 -1.21 -15.82
CA PRO A 127 -9.29 -2.28 -16.72
C PRO A 127 -10.38 -3.34 -16.84
N ALA A 128 -10.77 -3.66 -18.08
CA ALA A 128 -11.62 -4.80 -18.38
C ALA A 128 -10.95 -6.06 -17.82
N VAL A 129 -11.53 -6.64 -16.78
CA VAL A 129 -11.09 -7.90 -16.20
C VAL A 129 -11.31 -8.98 -17.28
N GLN A 130 -10.23 -9.38 -17.94
CA GLN A 130 -10.18 -10.70 -18.54
C GLN A 130 -10.33 -11.69 -17.38
N LYS A 131 -11.38 -12.52 -17.47
CA LYS A 131 -11.62 -13.63 -16.55
C LYS A 131 -10.44 -14.62 -16.64
N GLU A 132 -9.42 -14.43 -15.83
CA GLU A 132 -8.71 -15.58 -15.27
C GLU A 132 -9.56 -16.07 -14.09
N GLU A 133 -9.98 -17.33 -14.17
CA GLU A 133 -10.68 -18.03 -13.10
C GLU A 133 -9.77 -18.09 -11.87
N VAL A 134 -9.92 -17.12 -10.98
CA VAL A 134 -9.60 -17.32 -9.57
C VAL A 134 -10.94 -17.50 -8.88
N SER A 135 -11.17 -18.71 -8.39
CA SER A 135 -12.30 -19.06 -7.55
C SER A 135 -12.45 -18.05 -6.41
N PRO A 136 -13.67 -17.78 -5.92
CA PRO A 136 -13.88 -16.92 -4.76
C PRO A 136 -13.29 -17.63 -3.55
N GLU A 137 -12.03 -17.34 -3.27
CA GLU A 137 -11.27 -18.02 -2.26
C GLU A 137 -11.63 -17.41 -0.90
N GLU A 138 -12.72 -17.91 -0.30
CA GLU A 138 -13.25 -17.59 1.03
C GLU A 138 -12.16 -17.13 2.01
N GLY A 139 -12.01 -15.82 2.11
CA GLY A 139 -11.19 -15.14 3.10
C GLY A 139 -12.13 -14.70 4.22
N ARG A 140 -11.81 -15.11 5.44
CA ARG A 140 -12.57 -14.78 6.63
C ARG A 140 -12.49 -13.27 6.90
N HIS A 141 -13.45 -12.50 6.40
CA HIS A 141 -13.60 -11.06 6.68
C HIS A 141 -14.21 -10.80 8.07
N ASP A 142 -13.79 -11.55 9.10
CA ASP A 142 -14.42 -11.52 10.41
C ASP A 142 -13.93 -10.28 11.20
N GLY A 143 -14.51 -9.12 10.90
CA GLY A 143 -14.47 -7.95 11.79
C GLY A 143 -13.18 -7.13 11.80
N TYR A 144 -12.40 -7.16 10.71
CA TYR A 144 -11.25 -6.28 10.49
C TYR A 144 -11.54 -5.26 9.39
N GLU A 145 -11.25 -3.98 9.63
CA GLU A 145 -11.46 -2.90 8.66
C GLU A 145 -10.19 -2.52 7.91
N THR A 146 -9.04 -2.64 8.55
CA THR A 146 -7.77 -2.09 8.06
C THR A 146 -6.74 -3.16 7.69
N ILE A 147 -7.00 -4.42 8.02
CA ILE A 147 -6.20 -5.59 7.63
C ILE A 147 -7.10 -6.66 7.02
N ILE A 148 -6.52 -7.56 6.24
CA ILE A 148 -7.14 -8.79 5.76
C ILE A 148 -6.42 -9.97 6.41
N VAL A 149 -7.17 -10.84 7.09
CA VAL A 149 -6.63 -12.04 7.73
C VAL A 149 -7.20 -13.28 7.03
N THR A 150 -6.33 -14.19 6.62
CA THR A 150 -6.73 -15.46 6.00
C THR A 150 -5.89 -16.60 6.53
N THR A 151 -6.51 -17.74 6.82
CA THR A 151 -5.81 -18.97 7.21
C THR A 151 -6.04 -20.05 6.17
N LYS A 152 -4.99 -20.39 5.41
CA LYS A 152 -5.00 -21.43 4.36
C LYS A 152 -3.68 -22.16 4.33
N ASN A 153 -3.68 -23.43 3.94
CA ASN A 153 -2.46 -24.25 3.82
C ASN A 153 -1.58 -24.23 5.09
N LYS A 154 -2.20 -24.20 6.28
CA LYS A 154 -1.55 -24.07 7.59
C LYS A 154 -0.74 -22.77 7.79
N ILE A 155 -1.08 -21.72 7.03
CA ILE A 155 -0.49 -20.39 7.14
C ILE A 155 -1.58 -19.39 7.50
N THR A 156 -1.39 -18.62 8.56
CA THR A 156 -2.22 -17.45 8.86
C THR A 156 -1.53 -16.20 8.32
N LYS A 157 -2.10 -15.62 7.26
CA LYS A 157 -1.62 -14.40 6.61
C LYS A 157 -2.38 -13.19 7.16
N ILE A 158 -1.64 -12.23 7.70
CA ILE A 158 -2.09 -10.93 8.16
C ILE A 158 -1.58 -9.89 7.15
N MET A 159 -2.49 -9.30 6.38
CA MET A 159 -2.15 -8.37 5.30
C MET A 159 -2.64 -6.96 5.61
N PHE A 160 -1.75 -5.97 5.64
CA PHE A 160 -2.15 -4.58 5.79
C PHE A 160 -3.00 -4.14 4.59
N ASN A 161 -4.13 -3.49 4.84
CA ASN A 161 -5.11 -3.20 3.80
C ASN A 161 -5.59 -1.74 3.86
N ARG A 162 -4.64 -0.80 3.80
CA ARG A 162 -4.90 0.63 3.55
C ARG A 162 -4.04 1.13 2.37
N PRO A 163 -4.11 0.50 1.18
CA PRO A 163 -3.19 0.81 0.07
C PRO A 163 -3.25 2.28 -0.38
N ASP A 164 -4.44 2.90 -0.35
CA ASP A 164 -4.65 4.33 -0.66
C ASP A 164 -3.99 5.30 0.34
N ARG A 165 -3.46 4.75 1.43
CA ARG A 165 -2.67 5.44 2.46
C ARG A 165 -1.32 4.76 2.65
N LYS A 166 -0.83 4.02 1.65
CA LYS A 166 0.46 3.31 1.68
C LYS A 166 0.60 2.39 2.90
N ASN A 167 -0.51 1.81 3.34
CA ASN A 167 -0.62 0.98 4.54
C ASN A 167 -0.11 1.68 5.82
N ALA A 168 -0.27 2.99 5.94
CA ALA A 168 0.03 3.71 7.19
C ALA A 168 -0.76 3.11 8.37
N ILE A 169 -0.13 2.97 9.53
CA ILE A 169 -0.71 2.33 10.71
C ILE A 169 -1.36 3.38 11.60
N ASN A 170 -2.70 3.44 11.58
CA ASN A 170 -3.47 4.24 12.54
C ASN A 170 -3.77 3.42 13.82
N HIS A 171 -4.32 4.06 14.85
CA HIS A 171 -4.66 3.37 16.10
C HIS A 171 -5.58 2.14 15.91
N LYS A 172 -6.50 2.18 14.94
CA LYS A 172 -7.36 1.03 14.62
C LYS A 172 -6.53 -0.14 14.11
N MET A 173 -5.64 0.10 13.14
CA MET A 173 -4.76 -0.92 12.57
C MET A 173 -3.82 -1.51 13.61
N TYR A 174 -3.28 -0.72 14.55
CA TYR A 174 -2.51 -1.29 15.68
C TYR A 174 -3.31 -2.32 16.47
N ARG A 175 -4.54 -1.97 16.89
CA ARG A 175 -5.41 -2.86 17.67
C ARG A 175 -5.82 -4.10 16.87
N GLU A 176 -6.10 -3.93 15.58
CA GLU A 176 -6.43 -5.04 14.69
C GLU A 176 -5.25 -6.00 14.49
N ILE A 177 -4.02 -5.49 14.34
CA ILE A 177 -2.83 -6.35 14.24
C ILE A 177 -2.56 -7.08 15.55
N ILE A 178 -2.67 -6.39 16.70
CA ILE A 178 -2.57 -7.03 18.04
C ILE A 178 -3.55 -8.19 18.14
N LYS A 179 -4.83 -7.92 17.86
CA LYS A 179 -5.89 -8.93 17.88
C LYS A 179 -5.59 -10.09 16.92
N ALA A 180 -5.18 -9.80 15.69
CA ALA A 180 -4.86 -10.83 14.69
C ALA A 180 -3.66 -11.69 15.09
N LEU A 181 -2.62 -11.12 15.72
CA LEU A 181 -1.50 -11.88 16.28
C LEU A 181 -1.95 -12.77 17.43
N GLN A 182 -2.78 -12.25 18.34
CA GLN A 182 -3.32 -13.04 19.45
C GLN A 182 -4.19 -14.21 18.98
N GLU A 183 -4.98 -14.01 17.91
CA GLU A 183 -5.79 -15.06 17.28
C GLU A 183 -4.89 -16.07 16.54
N ALA A 184 -3.94 -15.60 15.74
CA ALA A 184 -2.98 -16.44 15.01
C ALA A 184 -2.08 -17.26 15.95
N ALA A 185 -1.78 -16.76 17.15
CA ALA A 185 -1.04 -17.49 18.16
C ALA A 185 -1.80 -18.74 18.65
N LYS A 186 -3.14 -18.71 18.64
CA LYS A 186 -4.02 -19.74 19.18
C LYS A 186 -4.59 -20.68 18.12
N ASP A 187 -4.59 -20.28 16.86
CA ASP A 187 -5.18 -21.08 15.78
C ASP A 187 -4.36 -22.34 15.41
N ASP A 188 -4.85 -23.10 14.43
CA ASP A 188 -4.19 -24.33 13.99
C ASP A 188 -3.06 -24.14 13.00
N SER A 189 -2.80 -22.91 12.51
CA SER A 189 -1.70 -22.63 11.59
C SER A 189 -0.33 -23.03 12.17
N THR A 190 0.57 -23.47 11.29
CA THR A 190 1.96 -23.77 11.60
C THR A 190 2.79 -22.51 11.68
N ILE A 191 2.56 -21.56 10.76
CA ILE A 191 3.30 -20.30 10.67
C ILE A 191 2.33 -19.13 10.49
N ALA A 192 2.74 -17.94 10.93
CA ALA A 192 2.05 -16.69 10.62
C ALA A 192 2.90 -15.82 9.71
N VAL A 193 2.25 -15.07 8.82
CA VAL A 193 2.89 -14.21 7.83
C VAL A 193 2.31 -12.81 7.93
N ILE A 194 3.16 -11.79 7.93
CA ILE A 194 2.74 -10.38 7.82
C ILE A 194 3.20 -9.82 6.47
N THR A 195 2.30 -9.14 5.75
CA THR A 195 2.59 -8.53 4.44
C THR A 195 1.75 -7.28 4.18
N GLY A 196 2.05 -6.51 3.13
CA GLY A 196 1.28 -5.34 2.72
C GLY A 196 0.48 -5.58 1.44
N ASN A 197 -0.75 -5.05 1.37
CA ASN A 197 -1.50 -4.98 0.12
C ASN A 197 -1.01 -3.81 -0.75
N GLY A 198 -0.95 -4.01 -2.07
CA GLY A 198 -0.53 -2.99 -3.03
C GLY A 198 0.98 -2.71 -3.05
N ASP A 199 1.35 -1.47 -3.34
CA ASP A 199 2.73 -1.11 -3.67
C ASP A 199 3.67 -0.98 -2.47
N TYR A 200 3.13 -0.77 -1.28
CA TYR A 200 3.90 -0.58 -0.04
C TYR A 200 3.74 -1.80 0.85
N TYR A 201 4.80 -2.15 1.58
CA TYR A 201 4.62 -2.94 2.79
C TYR A 201 3.87 -2.06 3.78
N SER A 202 4.49 -0.98 4.25
CA SER A 202 3.83 0.08 5.01
C SER A 202 4.67 1.35 5.07
N SER A 203 4.02 2.52 5.06
CA SER A 203 4.66 3.79 5.33
C SER A 203 4.84 4.10 6.82
N GLY A 204 4.62 3.15 7.72
CA GLY A 204 4.80 3.32 9.16
C GLY A 204 3.60 3.99 9.83
N ASN A 205 3.84 4.64 10.97
CA ASN A 205 2.79 5.28 11.76
C ASN A 205 2.03 6.34 10.96
N ASP A 206 0.70 6.33 11.03
CA ASP A 206 -0.13 7.36 10.42
C ASP A 206 0.05 8.66 11.21
N LEU A 207 0.70 9.68 10.63
CA LEU A 207 0.95 10.93 11.34
C LEU A 207 -0.34 11.69 11.69
N ASN A 208 -1.50 11.31 11.10
CA ASN A 208 -2.79 11.83 11.54
C ASN A 208 -3.17 11.37 12.96
N ASN A 209 -2.50 10.34 13.52
CA ASN A 209 -2.64 9.97 14.93
C ASN A 209 -2.22 11.11 15.88
N PHE A 210 -1.35 12.03 15.41
CA PHE A 210 -0.90 13.21 16.13
C PHE A 210 -1.64 14.50 15.72
N ALA A 211 -2.55 14.42 14.75
CA ALA A 211 -3.28 15.58 14.25
C ALA A 211 -4.51 15.89 15.14
N ASN A 212 -4.89 17.16 15.21
CA ASN A 212 -6.08 17.64 15.92
C ASN A 212 -6.12 17.33 17.43
N VAL A 213 -4.97 17.11 18.06
CA VAL A 213 -4.87 16.95 19.51
C VAL A 213 -4.96 18.34 20.17
N GLN A 214 -5.87 18.50 21.12
CA GLN A 214 -5.99 19.75 21.88
C GLN A 214 -4.75 19.92 22.78
N PRO A 215 -4.29 21.16 23.07
CA PRO A 215 -3.11 21.38 23.92
C PRO A 215 -3.18 20.68 25.29
N GLY A 216 -4.38 20.60 25.90
CA GLY A 216 -4.60 19.91 27.17
C GLY A 216 -4.59 18.38 27.10
N GLU A 217 -4.65 17.80 25.90
CA GLU A 217 -4.76 16.35 25.67
C GLU A 217 -3.43 15.71 25.23
N MET A 218 -2.40 16.52 24.97
CA MET A 218 -1.09 16.04 24.48
C MET A 218 -0.48 14.97 25.38
N LYS A 219 -0.52 15.17 26.70
CA LYS A 219 0.00 14.19 27.67
C LYS A 219 -0.76 12.87 27.59
N LYS A 220 -2.10 12.93 27.54
CA LYS A 220 -2.95 11.74 27.43
C LYS A 220 -2.72 11.00 26.11
N MET A 221 -2.62 11.73 25.00
CA MET A 221 -2.29 11.16 23.70
C MET A 221 -0.94 10.42 23.75
N ALA A 222 0.08 11.03 24.37
CA ALA A 222 1.39 10.41 24.51
C ALA A 222 1.37 9.16 25.43
N ASP A 223 0.67 9.23 26.58
CA ASP A 223 0.50 8.09 27.48
C ASP A 223 -0.25 6.92 26.79
N ASP A 224 -1.38 7.19 26.14
CA ASP A 224 -2.18 6.18 25.43
C ASP A 224 -1.42 5.58 24.23
N GLY A 225 -0.72 6.43 23.46
CA GLY A 225 0.08 6.01 22.32
C GLY A 225 1.26 5.11 22.73
N ALA A 226 1.92 5.43 23.83
CA ALA A 226 3.04 4.65 24.35
C ALA A 226 2.57 3.30 24.89
N ALA A 227 1.42 3.27 25.57
CA ALA A 227 0.80 2.02 26.02
C ALA A 227 0.42 1.11 24.83
N LEU A 228 -0.21 1.68 23.80
CA LEU A 228 -0.60 0.94 22.59
C LEU A 228 0.61 0.40 21.82
N LEU A 229 1.66 1.22 21.67
CA LEU A 229 2.91 0.80 21.02
C LEU A 229 3.60 -0.32 21.80
N LYS A 230 3.69 -0.19 23.12
CA LYS A 230 4.26 -1.21 24.00
C LYS A 230 3.53 -2.54 23.85
N GLU A 231 2.20 -2.53 23.88
CA GLU A 231 1.35 -3.72 23.65
C GLU A 231 1.61 -4.32 22.27
N PHE A 232 1.59 -3.49 21.22
CA PHE A 232 1.87 -3.91 19.84
C PHE A 232 3.21 -4.63 19.72
N VAL A 233 4.30 -4.03 20.19
CA VAL A 233 5.64 -4.64 20.14
C VAL A 233 5.71 -5.90 21.02
N GLY A 234 5.00 -5.92 22.15
CA GLY A 234 4.88 -7.08 23.04
C GLY A 234 4.36 -8.32 22.32
N GLU A 235 3.36 -8.18 21.46
CA GLU A 235 2.82 -9.29 20.67
C GLU A 235 3.88 -9.93 19.76
N PHE A 236 4.79 -9.14 19.16
CA PHE A 236 5.89 -9.68 18.34
C PHE A 236 6.96 -10.38 19.17
N ILE A 237 7.24 -9.88 20.38
CA ILE A 237 8.18 -10.52 21.32
C ILE A 237 7.63 -11.88 21.76
N ASP A 238 6.33 -11.93 22.07
CA ASP A 238 5.69 -13.08 22.70
C ASP A 238 5.16 -14.13 21.71
N PHE A 239 5.09 -13.80 20.41
CA PHE A 239 4.46 -14.66 19.41
C PHE A 239 5.09 -16.08 19.34
N PRO A 240 4.31 -17.16 19.57
CA PRO A 240 4.85 -18.50 19.87
C PRO A 240 5.20 -19.34 18.63
N LYS A 241 4.66 -18.98 17.46
CA LYS A 241 4.88 -19.71 16.19
C LYS A 241 5.91 -18.97 15.34
N PRO A 242 6.53 -19.58 14.31
CA PRO A 242 7.32 -18.83 13.34
C PRO A 242 6.49 -17.68 12.73
N LEU A 243 7.03 -16.46 12.84
CA LEU A 243 6.46 -15.23 12.33
C LEU A 243 7.35 -14.72 11.20
N ILE A 244 6.79 -14.63 10.01
CA ILE A 244 7.54 -14.33 8.79
C ILE A 244 7.03 -13.03 8.19
N ALA A 245 7.93 -12.10 7.88
CA ALA A 245 7.59 -10.89 7.15
C ALA A 245 7.83 -11.09 5.65
N VAL A 246 6.81 -10.80 4.84
CA VAL A 246 6.88 -10.79 3.38
C VAL A 246 6.77 -9.33 2.92
N VAL A 247 7.92 -8.69 2.71
CA VAL A 247 8.05 -7.25 2.47
C VAL A 247 7.98 -6.97 0.96
N ASN A 248 6.77 -6.71 0.48
CA ASN A 248 6.44 -6.51 -0.94
C ASN A 248 6.90 -5.17 -1.53
N GLY A 249 7.31 -4.20 -0.70
CA GLY A 249 7.64 -2.85 -1.15
C GLY A 249 8.23 -2.00 -0.02
N PRO A 250 8.21 -0.67 -0.14
CA PRO A 250 8.78 0.20 0.89
C PRO A 250 8.16 -0.03 2.28
N ALA A 251 9.01 -0.12 3.28
CA ALA A 251 8.71 -0.29 4.71
C ALA A 251 9.34 0.87 5.50
N ILE A 252 8.57 1.47 6.42
CA ILE A 252 9.01 2.68 7.15
C ILE A 252 8.65 2.60 8.64
N GLY A 253 9.55 3.13 9.50
CA GLY A 253 9.33 3.32 10.94
C GLY A 253 9.07 2.00 11.68
N ILE A 254 8.02 1.97 12.50
CA ILE A 254 7.59 0.81 13.30
C ILE A 254 7.51 -0.49 12.51
N THR A 255 7.15 -0.43 11.22
CA THR A 255 7.03 -1.63 10.37
C THR A 255 8.37 -2.22 9.96
N VAL A 256 9.45 -1.45 10.08
CA VAL A 256 10.84 -1.90 9.90
C VAL A 256 11.44 -2.37 11.21
N THR A 257 11.22 -1.64 12.31
CA THR A 257 11.85 -1.97 13.61
C THR A 257 11.38 -3.32 14.14
N VAL A 258 10.07 -3.61 14.05
CA VAL A 258 9.53 -4.92 14.46
C VAL A 258 9.99 -6.08 13.57
N LEU A 259 10.61 -5.83 12.41
CA LEU A 259 11.20 -6.91 11.62
C LEU A 259 12.31 -7.62 12.39
N GLY A 260 13.07 -6.92 13.23
CA GLY A 260 14.06 -7.55 14.11
C GLY A 260 13.44 -8.56 15.10
N LEU A 261 12.11 -8.56 15.25
CA LEU A 261 11.35 -9.49 16.07
C LEU A 261 10.69 -10.63 15.27
N CYS A 262 10.79 -10.62 13.94
CA CYS A 262 10.36 -11.73 13.08
C CYS A 262 11.46 -12.81 13.00
N ASP A 263 11.08 -14.03 12.65
CA ASP A 263 12.02 -15.14 12.51
C ASP A 263 12.68 -15.18 11.12
N LEU A 264 11.92 -14.81 10.07
CA LEU A 264 12.40 -14.68 8.70
C LEU A 264 11.81 -13.45 8.03
N ILE A 265 12.59 -12.80 7.17
CA ILE A 265 12.18 -11.61 6.41
C ILE A 265 12.56 -11.82 4.96
N TYR A 266 11.56 -11.95 4.10
CA TYR A 266 11.74 -12.05 2.65
C TYR A 266 11.29 -10.75 2.00
N ALA A 267 12.13 -10.19 1.12
CA ALA A 267 11.87 -8.89 0.50
C ALA A 267 11.87 -8.98 -1.03
N SER A 268 10.99 -8.22 -1.66
CA SER A 268 11.13 -7.86 -3.07
C SER A 268 12.36 -6.96 -3.25
N ASP A 269 13.06 -7.06 -4.38
CA ASP A 269 14.17 -6.16 -4.73
C ASP A 269 13.75 -4.69 -4.87
N ARG A 270 12.46 -4.43 -5.04
CA ARG A 270 11.83 -3.10 -5.00
C ARG A 270 11.65 -2.56 -3.57
N ALA A 271 11.77 -3.40 -2.55
CA ALA A 271 11.59 -2.98 -1.16
C ALA A 271 12.71 -2.05 -0.70
N THR A 272 12.35 -1.15 0.23
CA THR A 272 13.30 -0.25 0.88
C THR A 272 12.94 -0.12 2.34
N PHE A 273 13.93 0.08 3.20
CA PHE A 273 13.77 0.12 4.64
C PHE A 273 14.26 1.46 5.17
N HIS A 274 13.46 2.13 6.01
CA HIS A 274 13.79 3.46 6.49
C HIS A 274 13.16 3.74 7.85
N SER A 275 13.93 4.22 8.82
CA SER A 275 13.42 4.64 10.13
C SER A 275 13.81 6.09 10.43
N PRO A 276 13.06 7.08 9.92
CA PRO A 276 13.43 8.50 10.01
C PRO A 276 13.16 9.12 11.39
N PHE A 277 13.61 8.47 12.47
CA PHE A 277 13.32 8.89 13.85
C PHE A 277 13.83 10.30 14.14
N SER A 278 15.12 10.54 13.92
CA SER A 278 15.73 11.83 14.22
C SER A 278 15.18 12.96 13.33
N GLN A 279 14.81 12.66 12.08
CA GLN A 279 14.14 13.62 11.21
C GLN A 279 12.76 14.05 11.76
N LEU A 280 12.09 13.16 12.49
CA LEU A 280 10.79 13.41 13.12
C LEU A 280 10.90 13.84 14.58
N GLY A 281 12.11 14.11 15.11
CA GLY A 281 12.31 14.44 16.52
C GLY A 281 11.96 13.30 17.49
N GLN A 282 11.98 12.06 17.01
CA GLN A 282 11.64 10.86 17.77
C GLN A 282 12.89 10.04 18.13
N SER A 283 12.72 9.13 19.10
CA SER A 283 13.71 8.10 19.44
C SER A 283 13.36 6.75 18.79
N PRO A 284 14.30 5.80 18.71
CA PRO A 284 14.00 4.44 18.26
C PRO A 284 12.95 3.72 19.11
N GLU A 285 12.25 2.79 18.47
CA GLU A 285 11.23 1.90 19.06
C GLU A 285 11.34 0.46 18.50
N GLY A 286 10.43 -0.44 18.89
CA GLY A 286 10.33 -1.78 18.30
C GLY A 286 11.51 -2.69 18.66
N CYS A 287 12.15 -2.43 19.81
CA CYS A 287 13.40 -3.02 20.27
C CYS A 287 14.61 -2.73 19.37
N SER A 288 14.50 -1.78 18.42
CA SER A 288 15.55 -1.53 17.43
C SER A 288 16.82 -0.95 18.03
N SER A 289 16.74 -0.21 19.16
CA SER A 289 17.93 0.31 19.85
C SER A 289 18.85 -0.80 20.38
N TYR A 290 18.31 -2.00 20.60
CA TYR A 290 19.05 -3.17 21.05
C TYR A 290 19.32 -4.17 19.92
N LEU A 291 18.30 -4.47 19.11
CA LEU A 291 18.39 -5.49 18.09
C LEU A 291 19.23 -5.06 16.89
N PHE A 292 19.11 -3.82 16.43
CA PHE A 292 19.77 -3.43 15.19
C PHE A 292 21.29 -3.40 15.36
N PRO A 293 21.88 -2.88 16.45
CA PRO A 293 23.32 -3.04 16.70
C PRO A 293 23.79 -4.50 16.71
N LYS A 294 22.97 -5.45 17.18
CA LYS A 294 23.29 -6.90 17.17
C LYS A 294 23.16 -7.52 15.79
N ILE A 295 22.23 -7.04 14.96
CA ILE A 295 21.96 -7.57 13.62
C ILE A 295 22.98 -7.04 12.59
N MET A 296 23.17 -5.72 12.52
CA MET A 296 23.95 -5.05 11.47
C MET A 296 25.28 -4.45 11.95
N GLY A 297 25.58 -4.55 13.24
CA GLY A 297 26.71 -3.88 13.87
C GLY A 297 26.43 -2.40 14.20
N PHE A 298 27.10 -1.90 15.24
CA PHE A 298 26.86 -0.55 15.79
C PHE A 298 26.95 0.58 14.77
N ALA A 299 27.96 0.59 13.90
CA ALA A 299 28.15 1.68 12.95
C ALA A 299 27.00 1.78 11.94
N LYS A 300 26.53 0.65 11.42
CA LYS A 300 25.41 0.60 10.47
C LYS A 300 24.08 0.88 11.16
N ALA A 301 23.90 0.38 12.38
CA ALA A 301 22.73 0.72 13.18
C ALA A 301 22.66 2.23 13.47
N ASN A 302 23.78 2.89 13.76
CA ASN A 302 23.81 4.35 13.95
C ASN A 302 23.51 5.11 12.65
N GLU A 303 24.09 4.69 11.51
CA GLU A 303 23.78 5.27 10.19
C GLU A 303 22.28 5.17 9.88
N PHE A 304 21.66 4.04 10.23
CA PHE A 304 20.25 3.78 10.01
C PHE A 304 19.33 4.54 10.99
N LEU A 305 19.55 4.39 12.30
CA LEU A 305 18.66 4.89 13.35
C LEU A 305 18.86 6.37 13.70
N LEU A 306 20.10 6.86 13.69
CA LEU A 306 20.43 8.24 14.08
C LEU A 306 20.46 9.18 12.86
N PHE A 307 20.98 8.67 11.74
CA PHE A 307 21.18 9.48 10.53
C PHE A 307 20.14 9.19 9.43
N ASN A 308 19.10 8.42 9.75
CA ASN A 308 17.95 8.16 8.89
C ASN A 308 18.35 7.59 7.51
N LYS A 309 19.40 6.75 7.45
CA LYS A 309 19.76 6.11 6.19
C LYS A 309 18.62 5.22 5.71
N LYS A 310 18.22 5.44 4.46
CA LYS A 310 17.34 4.52 3.73
C LYS A 310 18.17 3.40 3.13
N LEU A 311 17.77 2.15 3.37
CA LEU A 311 18.40 0.96 2.80
C LEU A 311 17.56 0.42 1.64
N THR A 312 18.25 -0.06 0.61
CA THR A 312 17.68 -0.98 -0.39
C THR A 312 17.46 -2.37 0.22
N ALA A 313 16.68 -3.22 -0.45
CA ALA A 313 16.54 -4.62 -0.05
C ALA A 313 17.88 -5.36 0.00
N ALA A 314 18.74 -5.13 -0.99
CA ALA A 314 20.08 -5.73 -1.05
C ALA A 314 20.97 -5.29 0.12
N GLU A 315 20.98 -4.00 0.46
CA GLU A 315 21.75 -3.50 1.62
C GLU A 315 21.19 -4.03 2.94
N ALA A 316 19.86 -4.08 3.11
CA ALA A 316 19.23 -4.61 4.31
C ALA A 316 19.55 -6.11 4.49
N CYS A 317 19.64 -6.86 3.39
CA CYS A 317 20.07 -8.26 3.40
C CYS A 317 21.55 -8.40 3.75
N ALA A 318 22.43 -7.63 3.10
CA ALA A 318 23.87 -7.62 3.40
C ALA A 318 24.19 -7.20 4.85
N GLN A 319 23.29 -6.43 5.47
CA GLN A 319 23.39 -5.99 6.87
C GLN A 319 22.66 -6.93 7.85
N GLY A 320 22.14 -8.07 7.38
CA GLY A 320 21.54 -9.11 8.23
C GLY A 320 20.08 -8.87 8.65
N LEU A 321 19.46 -7.74 8.27
CA LEU A 321 18.05 -7.48 8.58
C LEU A 321 17.12 -8.32 7.69
N VAL A 322 17.46 -8.53 6.42
CA VAL A 322 16.63 -9.33 5.48
C VAL A 322 17.27 -10.69 5.26
N THR A 323 16.48 -11.76 5.33
CA THR A 323 16.95 -13.14 5.11
C THR A 323 17.34 -13.36 3.65
N GLU A 324 16.48 -12.98 2.72
CA GLU A 324 16.70 -13.15 1.28
C GLU A 324 15.90 -12.13 0.47
N VAL A 325 16.45 -11.73 -0.67
CA VAL A 325 15.84 -10.79 -1.61
C VAL A 325 15.51 -11.52 -2.90
N PHE A 326 14.32 -11.28 -3.45
CA PHE A 326 13.85 -11.88 -4.69
C PHE A 326 13.49 -10.80 -5.71
N PRO A 327 13.63 -11.08 -7.02
CA PRO A 327 13.12 -10.19 -8.06
C PRO A 327 11.61 -9.97 -7.91
N ASP A 328 11.14 -8.72 -7.96
CA ASP A 328 9.73 -8.36 -7.76
C ASP A 328 8.76 -9.21 -8.63
N ARG A 329 9.16 -9.49 -9.87
CA ARG A 329 8.39 -10.30 -10.85
C ARG A 329 8.11 -11.74 -10.41
N THR A 330 8.97 -12.35 -9.60
CA THR A 330 8.84 -13.73 -9.14
C THR A 330 8.64 -13.83 -7.62
N PHE A 331 8.80 -12.71 -6.91
CA PHE A 331 8.76 -12.61 -5.44
C PHE A 331 7.58 -13.36 -4.82
N GLN A 332 6.34 -13.07 -5.24
CA GLN A 332 5.16 -13.73 -4.67
C GLN A 332 5.22 -15.25 -4.86
N LYS A 333 5.45 -15.71 -6.10
CA LYS A 333 5.47 -17.14 -6.43
C LYS A 333 6.55 -17.89 -5.64
N GLU A 334 7.77 -17.37 -5.63
CA GLU A 334 8.90 -18.04 -4.99
C GLU A 334 8.78 -18.07 -3.47
N VAL A 335 8.37 -16.95 -2.86
CA VAL A 335 8.22 -16.86 -1.41
C VAL A 335 7.07 -17.76 -0.94
N TRP A 336 5.88 -17.69 -1.54
CA TRP A 336 4.74 -18.49 -1.08
C TRP A 336 4.97 -20.00 -1.25
N ALA A 337 5.61 -20.43 -2.34
CA ALA A 337 5.99 -21.85 -2.51
C ALA A 337 6.90 -22.34 -1.38
N ARG A 338 7.83 -21.49 -0.93
CA ARG A 338 8.73 -21.80 0.20
C ARG A 338 7.99 -21.84 1.53
N LEU A 339 7.10 -20.89 1.77
CA LEU A 339 6.29 -20.83 2.99
C LEU A 339 5.35 -22.03 3.12
N GLU A 340 4.76 -22.49 2.01
CA GLU A 340 3.94 -23.71 1.99
C GLU A 340 4.75 -24.96 2.32
N ALA A 341 6.00 -25.05 1.85
CA ALA A 341 6.90 -26.13 2.24
C ALA A 341 7.20 -26.08 3.76
N TYR A 342 7.49 -24.89 4.31
CA TYR A 342 7.75 -24.73 5.75
C TYR A 342 6.52 -25.01 6.62
N ALA A 343 5.32 -24.63 6.16
CA ALA A 343 4.07 -24.87 6.88
C ALA A 343 3.73 -26.37 7.03
N ASN A 344 4.35 -27.23 6.22
CA ASN A 344 4.21 -28.69 6.29
C ASN A 344 5.22 -29.38 7.20
N LEU A 345 6.19 -28.65 7.78
CA LEU A 345 7.06 -29.19 8.82
C LEU A 345 6.26 -29.46 10.12
N PRO A 346 6.78 -30.30 11.04
CA PRO A 346 6.11 -30.57 12.31
C PRO A 346 5.95 -29.30 13.16
N LYS A 347 4.70 -28.81 13.29
CA LYS A 347 4.33 -27.57 14.01
C LYS A 347 4.95 -27.45 15.40
N ASN A 348 4.85 -28.49 16.22
CA ASN A 348 5.38 -28.48 17.59
C ASN A 348 6.91 -28.39 17.61
N SER A 349 7.59 -29.02 16.64
CA SER A 349 9.04 -28.91 16.52
C SER A 349 9.45 -27.47 16.25
N LEU A 350 8.79 -26.80 15.28
CA LEU A 350 9.08 -25.40 14.96
C LEU A 350 8.83 -24.46 16.15
N ALA A 351 7.70 -24.63 16.85
CA ALA A 351 7.35 -23.81 18.01
C ALA A 351 8.37 -23.96 19.16
N VAL A 352 8.74 -25.20 19.51
CA VAL A 352 9.71 -25.46 20.59
C VAL A 352 11.12 -24.99 20.20
N SER A 353 11.53 -25.18 18.94
CA SER A 353 12.81 -24.64 18.46
C SER A 353 12.87 -23.12 18.55
N LYS A 354 11.80 -22.41 18.13
CA LYS A 354 11.70 -20.96 18.30
C LYS A 354 11.75 -20.56 19.78
N GLN A 355 11.04 -21.28 20.65
CA GLN A 355 11.03 -21.00 22.09
C GLN A 355 12.45 -21.09 22.69
N LEU A 356 13.24 -22.11 22.33
CA LEU A 356 14.62 -22.25 22.79
C LEU A 356 15.50 -21.09 22.31
N LEU A 357 15.34 -20.66 21.06
CA LEU A 357 16.10 -19.54 20.48
C LEU A 357 15.73 -18.20 21.12
N ARG A 358 14.45 -17.96 21.41
CA ARG A 358 13.95 -16.64 21.85
C ARG A 358 13.86 -16.46 23.36
N SER A 359 13.70 -17.55 24.12
CA SER A 359 13.50 -17.48 25.58
C SER A 359 14.63 -16.73 26.31
N ILE A 360 15.87 -16.87 25.86
CA ILE A 360 17.05 -16.23 26.43
C ILE A 360 17.05 -14.69 26.31
N GLU A 361 16.36 -14.14 25.31
CA GLU A 361 16.32 -12.68 25.06
C GLU A 361 14.99 -12.06 25.49
N LYS A 362 13.98 -12.88 25.81
CA LYS A 362 12.59 -12.46 25.97
C LYS A 362 12.38 -11.36 27.02
N GLU A 363 12.89 -11.59 28.24
CA GLU A 363 12.80 -10.60 29.32
C GLU A 363 13.57 -9.31 28.99
N LYS A 364 14.74 -9.46 28.35
CA LYS A 364 15.54 -8.31 27.91
C LYS A 364 14.80 -7.47 26.89
N LEU A 365 14.15 -8.10 25.92
CA LEU A 365 13.37 -7.40 24.89
C LEU A 365 12.17 -6.65 25.48
N HIS A 366 11.43 -7.25 26.41
CA HIS A 366 10.36 -6.53 27.12
C HIS A 366 10.89 -5.32 27.90
N THR A 367 12.05 -5.46 28.55
CA THR A 367 12.73 -4.33 29.23
C THR A 367 13.12 -3.23 28.25
N VAL A 368 13.67 -3.58 27.10
CA VAL A 368 14.05 -2.61 26.04
C VAL A 368 12.81 -1.91 25.50
N ASN A 369 11.76 -2.64 25.13
CA ASN A 369 10.49 -2.10 24.64
C ASN A 369 9.90 -1.08 25.62
N ASN A 370 9.86 -1.43 26.92
CA ASN A 370 9.41 -0.52 27.97
C ASN A 370 10.21 0.77 27.98
N LYS A 371 11.54 0.66 27.93
CA LYS A 371 12.42 1.84 28.01
C LYS A 371 12.30 2.72 26.76
N GLU A 372 12.22 2.13 25.58
CA GLU A 372 12.01 2.85 24.33
C GLU A 372 10.67 3.61 24.35
N CYS A 373 9.59 2.97 24.81
CA CYS A 373 8.28 3.61 24.91
C CYS A 373 8.25 4.76 25.92
N GLU A 374 8.93 4.63 27.06
CA GLU A 374 9.07 5.72 28.04
C GLU A 374 9.77 6.95 27.44
N VAL A 375 10.90 6.74 26.78
CA VAL A 375 11.66 7.84 26.14
C VAL A 375 10.88 8.43 24.97
N LEU A 376 10.26 7.59 24.13
CA LEU A 376 9.50 8.07 22.98
C LEU A 376 8.29 8.90 23.41
N LYS A 377 7.66 8.54 24.53
CA LYS A 377 6.59 9.33 25.14
C LYS A 377 7.04 10.75 25.49
N GLU A 378 8.22 10.90 26.10
CA GLU A 378 8.82 12.21 26.37
C GLU A 378 9.11 12.96 25.07
N ARG A 379 9.60 12.26 24.04
CA ARG A 379 9.90 12.83 22.73
C ARG A 379 8.67 13.37 22.00
N TRP A 380 7.52 12.71 22.07
CA TRP A 380 6.27 13.21 21.45
C TRP A 380 5.78 14.53 22.04
N LEU A 381 6.20 14.87 23.26
CA LEU A 381 5.88 16.14 23.92
C LEU A 381 6.92 17.23 23.66
N SER A 382 8.03 16.92 22.96
CA SER A 382 9.11 17.87 22.69
C SER A 382 8.78 18.81 21.52
N ASP A 383 9.33 20.03 21.60
CA ASP A 383 9.21 21.02 20.52
C ASP A 383 9.74 20.50 19.18
N GLU A 384 10.83 19.73 19.19
CA GLU A 384 11.43 19.16 17.97
C GLU A 384 10.45 18.23 17.26
N CYS A 385 9.76 17.34 18.00
CA CYS A 385 8.79 16.41 17.44
C CYS A 385 7.54 17.15 16.93
N ILE A 386 7.01 18.06 17.75
CA ILE A 386 5.83 18.87 17.40
C ILE A 386 6.11 19.67 16.11
N ASN A 387 7.26 20.36 16.04
CA ASN A 387 7.65 21.13 14.86
C ASN A 387 7.85 20.26 13.61
N ALA A 388 8.42 19.06 13.77
CA ALA A 388 8.60 18.11 12.66
C ALA A 388 7.26 17.62 12.10
N ILE A 389 6.30 17.28 12.98
CA ILE A 389 4.94 16.86 12.59
C ILE A 389 4.21 18.00 11.88
N VAL A 390 4.25 19.23 12.43
CA VAL A 390 3.65 20.41 11.78
C VAL A 390 4.26 20.63 10.39
N SER A 391 5.59 20.57 10.29
CA SER A 391 6.31 20.74 9.02
C SER A 391 5.93 19.67 7.98
N PHE A 392 5.69 18.43 8.42
CA PHE A 392 5.22 17.35 7.54
C PHE A 392 3.86 17.69 6.91
N PHE A 393 2.89 18.11 7.72
CA PHE A 393 1.56 18.48 7.22
C PHE A 393 1.59 19.71 6.30
N GLN A 394 2.42 20.70 6.62
CA GLN A 394 2.60 21.87 5.75
C GLN A 394 3.19 21.51 4.38
N LYS A 395 4.18 20.61 4.33
CA LYS A 395 4.75 20.12 3.06
C LYS A 395 3.73 19.32 2.26
N LYS A 396 2.94 18.47 2.93
CA LYS A 396 1.90 17.68 2.29
C LYS A 396 0.78 18.54 1.70
N ALA A 397 0.42 19.65 2.33
CA ALA A 397 -0.59 20.57 1.81
C ALA A 397 -0.14 21.36 0.56
N LYS A 398 1.17 21.40 0.28
CA LYS A 398 1.76 22.04 -0.91
C LYS A 398 1.89 21.11 -2.12
N LEU A 399 1.70 19.80 -1.92
CA LEU A 399 1.66 18.76 -2.94
C LEU A 399 0.21 18.45 -3.29
#